data_AF-A0A3P9CHK4-F1
#
_entry.id   AF-A0A3P9CHK4-F1
#
_cell.length_a   1.000
_cell.length_b   1.000
_cell.length_c   1.000
_cell.angle_alpha   90.00
_cell.angle_beta   90.00
_cell.angle_gamma   90.00
#
_symmetry.space_group_name_H-M   'P 1'
#
loop_
_entity.id
_entity.type
_entity.pdbx_description
1 polymer ?
#
loop_
_entity_poly.entity_id
_entity_poly.type
_entity_poly.pdbx_seq_one_letter_code
_entity_poly.pdbx_strand_id
1 'polypeptide(L)'
;PSTVVSSANLTMRLDTRVKLQLLYKASIHGFTGAAFHQRCDNRSPTVSVGYNNSGFVFGGYTKQPFSQSGQYVNDDQAFLFTFNGENLIKYPVTNPTYAVRMIANSGPYFGGDLVLVNGSQAVTYSNPGNYYNFPAAEMHGNDLNLTECEIYQVEGNTELERPWRTVTWESKKRTELIESIKSYKPTVSSVTQPRVLLIGPVGAGKSSFFNSVNSVFRGHVTSQAISGSSSTSLTTQFRSYSVKAGREGKPLPIILCDTMGLEETKGAGLDIDDLSSILKGHLPDRYQVLQYITGH
;
A
#
# COMPACT_ATOMS: atom_id res chain seq x y z
N PRO A 1 -5.02 12.26 31.27
CA PRO A 1 -5.16 12.74 29.88
C PRO A 1 -3.81 12.63 29.16
N SER A 2 -3.50 11.43 28.68
CA SER A 2 -2.28 11.08 27.96
C SER A 2 -2.68 10.65 26.56
N THR A 3 -2.68 11.60 25.63
CA THR A 3 -3.00 11.35 24.23
C THR A 3 -1.75 10.78 23.56
N VAL A 4 -1.76 9.46 23.36
CA VAL A 4 -0.81 8.75 22.51
C VAL A 4 -1.12 9.16 21.07
N VAL A 5 -0.29 10.03 20.49
CA VAL A 5 -0.33 10.31 19.05
C VAL A 5 0.32 9.12 18.36
N SER A 6 -0.53 8.24 17.82
CA SER A 6 -0.13 7.07 17.04
C SER A 6 0.64 7.50 15.79
N SER A 7 1.70 6.76 15.49
CA SER A 7 2.42 6.76 14.22
C SER A 7 1.48 6.92 13.02
N ALA A 8 1.64 8.02 12.28
CA ALA A 8 1.00 8.19 10.98
C ALA A 8 1.56 7.12 10.04
N ASN A 9 0.70 6.21 9.58
CA ASN A 9 1.05 5.27 8.51
C ASN A 9 1.17 6.07 7.21
N LEU A 10 2.38 6.44 6.83
CA LEU A 10 2.67 7.03 5.52
C LEU A 10 2.43 5.95 4.44
N THR A 11 1.22 5.88 3.90
CA THR A 11 0.90 4.99 2.77
C THR A 11 1.29 5.68 1.48
N MET A 12 2.55 5.54 1.06
CA MET A 12 2.95 5.90 -0.30
C MET A 12 2.32 4.89 -1.28
N ARG A 13 1.42 5.34 -2.16
CA ARG A 13 0.95 4.53 -3.30
C ARG A 13 2.08 4.36 -4.31
N LEU A 14 2.93 3.38 -4.07
CA LEU A 14 3.77 2.74 -5.08
C LEU A 14 2.95 1.54 -5.58
N ASP A 15 2.92 1.27 -6.88
CA ASP A 15 2.20 0.13 -7.49
C ASP A 15 2.71 -1.26 -7.02
N THR A 16 3.66 -1.27 -6.08
CA THR A 16 4.22 -2.42 -5.38
C THR A 16 4.03 -2.24 -3.86
N ARG A 17 3.64 -3.31 -3.14
CA ARG A 17 3.55 -3.26 -1.67
C ARG A 17 4.97 -3.22 -1.10
N VAL A 18 5.39 -2.05 -0.63
CA VAL A 18 6.71 -1.87 -0.03
C VAL A 18 6.58 -1.85 1.49
N LYS A 19 7.49 -2.52 2.19
CA LYS A 19 7.53 -2.51 3.65
C LYS A 19 8.51 -1.42 4.09
N LEU A 20 8.08 -0.57 5.01
CA LEU A 20 8.91 0.47 5.60
C LEU A 20 9.35 0.04 7.00
N GLN A 21 10.65 -0.06 7.21
CA GLN A 21 11.23 -0.31 8.53
C GLN A 21 11.77 1.00 9.10
N LEU A 22 11.22 1.47 10.22
CA LEU A 22 11.72 2.66 10.92
C LEU A 22 13.14 2.42 11.43
N LEU A 23 14.09 3.26 11.02
CA LEU A 23 15.49 3.23 11.48
C LEU A 23 15.75 4.30 12.55
N TYR A 24 15.27 5.51 12.28
CA TYR A 24 15.51 6.68 13.11
C TYR A 24 14.23 7.52 13.24
N LYS A 25 13.97 8.01 14.45
CA LYS A 25 12.92 8.95 14.81
C LYS A 25 13.52 10.00 15.73
N ALA A 26 13.55 11.26 15.31
CA ALA A 26 14.29 12.32 15.97
C ALA A 26 13.76 12.63 17.38
N SER A 27 12.45 12.54 17.60
CA SER A 27 11.88 12.72 18.95
C SER A 27 12.32 11.66 19.97
N ILE A 28 12.74 10.48 19.51
CA ILE A 28 13.21 9.38 20.38
C ILE A 28 14.74 9.39 20.47
N HIS A 29 15.43 9.60 19.36
CA HIS A 29 16.89 9.46 19.28
C HIS A 29 17.64 10.79 19.37
N GLY A 30 16.93 11.92 19.38
CA GLY A 30 17.47 13.26 19.38
C GLY A 30 17.75 13.79 17.97
N PHE A 31 17.47 15.08 17.74
CA PHE A 31 17.75 15.79 16.49
C PHE A 31 19.26 16.05 16.31
N THR A 32 20.06 14.99 16.12
CA THR A 32 21.51 15.11 15.93
C THR A 32 21.98 14.27 14.76
N GLY A 33 22.98 14.76 14.01
CA GLY A 33 23.60 13.98 12.93
C GLY A 33 24.23 12.68 13.44
N ALA A 34 24.84 12.70 14.63
CA ALA A 34 25.41 11.52 15.26
C ALA A 34 24.37 10.40 15.49
N ALA A 35 23.18 10.75 16.01
CA ALA A 35 22.11 9.78 16.23
C ALA A 35 21.53 9.23 14.92
N PHE A 36 21.47 10.06 13.87
CA PHE A 36 21.12 9.63 12.52
C PHE A 36 22.14 8.61 11.98
N HIS A 37 23.43 8.96 11.95
CA HIS A 37 24.48 8.10 11.39
C HIS A 37 24.63 6.78 12.15
N GLN A 38 24.48 6.78 13.47
CA GLN A 38 24.50 5.55 14.28
C GLN A 38 23.46 4.51 13.81
N ARG A 39 22.34 4.96 13.24
CA ARG A 39 21.19 4.12 12.92
C ARG A 39 21.00 3.89 11.42
N CYS A 40 21.39 4.85 10.61
CA CYS A 40 21.07 4.89 9.18
C CYS A 40 22.26 4.58 8.27
N ASP A 41 23.49 4.66 8.76
CA ASP A 41 24.67 4.34 7.93
C ASP A 41 24.62 2.90 7.42
N ASN A 42 25.02 2.71 6.16
CA ASN A 42 25.00 1.42 5.46
C ASN A 42 23.60 0.81 5.27
N ARG A 43 22.52 1.58 5.51
CA ARG A 43 21.14 1.17 5.25
C ARG A 43 20.65 1.80 3.95
N SER A 44 20.06 0.99 3.08
CA SER A 44 19.46 1.44 1.81
C SER A 44 18.45 0.41 1.27
N PRO A 45 17.59 0.80 0.29
CA PRO A 45 17.19 2.18 0.00
C PRO A 45 16.51 2.82 1.21
N THR A 46 16.48 4.15 1.28
CA THR A 46 15.82 4.87 2.38
C THR A 46 14.86 5.95 1.90
N VAL A 47 13.81 6.16 2.70
CA VAL A 47 12.92 7.33 2.64
C VAL A 47 13.14 8.12 3.92
N SER A 48 13.50 9.39 3.77
CA SER A 48 13.63 10.34 4.87
C SER A 48 12.45 11.29 4.85
N VAL A 49 11.80 11.51 5.99
CA VAL A 49 10.57 12.29 6.14
C VAL A 49 10.76 13.33 7.24
N GLY A 50 10.47 14.58 6.95
CA GLY A 50 10.38 15.68 7.89
C GLY A 50 8.92 16.15 8.03
N TYR A 51 8.57 16.55 9.24
CA TYR A 51 7.27 17.11 9.59
C TYR A 51 7.53 18.48 10.23
N ASN A 52 6.76 19.50 9.86
CA ASN A 52 6.86 20.83 10.47
C ASN A 52 5.57 21.24 11.19
N ASN A 53 5.63 22.36 11.92
CA ASN A 53 4.49 22.85 12.69
C ASN A 53 3.38 23.45 11.81
N SER A 54 3.72 23.78 10.56
CA SER A 54 2.78 24.23 9.54
C SER A 54 2.01 23.09 8.86
N GLY A 55 2.23 21.83 9.29
CA GLY A 55 1.50 20.66 8.80
C GLY A 55 2.02 20.06 7.50
N PHE A 56 3.18 20.53 7.00
CA PHE A 56 3.81 19.96 5.81
C PHE A 56 4.55 18.66 6.13
N VAL A 57 4.47 17.71 5.20
CA VAL A 57 5.21 16.46 5.20
C VAL A 57 6.04 16.41 3.94
N PHE A 58 7.36 16.33 4.10
CA PHE A 58 8.30 16.44 3.00
C PHE A 58 9.56 15.63 3.26
N GLY A 59 10.40 15.44 2.25
CA GLY A 59 11.65 14.75 2.44
C GLY A 59 12.25 14.23 1.15
N GLY A 60 12.97 13.12 1.23
CA GLY A 60 13.71 12.59 0.10
C GLY A 60 13.90 11.08 0.12
N TYR A 61 14.09 10.53 -1.07
CA TYR A 61 14.41 9.13 -1.31
C TYR A 61 15.80 9.01 -1.92
N THR A 62 16.55 7.99 -1.51
CA THR A 62 17.80 7.59 -2.16
C THR A 62 18.00 6.08 -2.07
N LYS A 63 18.57 5.49 -3.13
CA LYS A 63 19.03 4.10 -3.14
C LYS A 63 20.42 3.92 -2.54
N GLN A 64 21.12 5.01 -2.28
CA GLN A 64 22.49 4.96 -1.77
C GLN A 64 22.49 4.76 -0.26
N PRO A 65 23.41 3.94 0.27
CA PRO A 65 23.64 3.88 1.69
C PRO A 65 24.26 5.18 2.19
N PHE A 66 23.76 5.70 3.31
CA PHE A 66 24.41 6.81 3.99
C PHE A 66 25.79 6.40 4.51
N SER A 67 26.70 7.37 4.49
CA SER A 67 28.04 7.27 5.03
C SER A 67 28.52 8.66 5.48
N GLN A 68 29.76 8.73 5.97
CA GLN A 68 30.36 9.96 6.51
C GLN A 68 31.61 10.38 5.73
N SER A 69 31.66 10.06 4.43
CA SER A 69 32.85 10.26 3.58
C SER A 69 33.18 11.73 3.25
N GLY A 70 32.24 12.65 3.51
CA GLY A 70 32.32 14.06 3.12
C GLY A 70 32.06 14.32 1.63
N GLN A 71 31.87 13.27 0.82
CA GLN A 71 31.71 13.36 -0.63
C GLN A 71 30.25 13.37 -1.07
N TYR A 72 30.03 13.82 -2.30
CA TYR A 72 28.78 13.55 -3.00
C TYR A 72 28.75 12.12 -3.54
N VAL A 73 27.56 11.53 -3.61
CA VAL A 73 27.34 10.20 -4.16
C VAL A 73 26.31 10.27 -5.28
N ASN A 74 26.60 9.50 -6.34
CA ASN A 74 25.75 9.41 -7.50
C ASN A 74 24.46 8.61 -7.21
N ASP A 75 23.29 9.18 -7.51
CA ASP A 75 22.02 8.47 -7.47
C ASP A 75 21.04 9.05 -8.50
N ASP A 76 20.85 8.34 -9.61
CA ASP A 76 19.92 8.71 -10.69
C ASP A 76 18.44 8.45 -10.36
N GLN A 77 18.16 7.79 -9.23
CA GLN A 77 16.80 7.52 -8.74
C GLN A 77 16.44 8.38 -7.53
N ALA A 78 17.34 9.28 -7.09
CA ALA A 78 17.05 10.17 -5.99
C ALA A 78 16.01 11.22 -6.38
N PHE A 79 15.10 11.50 -5.45
CA PHE A 79 14.12 12.56 -5.59
C PHE A 79 13.76 13.12 -4.22
N LEU A 80 13.43 14.40 -4.17
CA LEU A 80 12.73 15.00 -3.05
C LEU A 80 11.22 14.91 -3.25
N PHE A 81 10.45 15.02 -2.18
CA PHE A 81 9.01 15.00 -2.27
C PHE A 81 8.33 15.87 -1.20
N THR A 82 7.10 16.25 -1.50
CA THR A 82 6.13 16.84 -0.58
C THR A 82 4.73 16.29 -0.89
N PHE A 83 3.76 16.58 -0.04
CA PHE A 83 2.36 16.23 -0.25
C PHE A 83 1.49 17.47 -0.40
N ASN A 84 0.62 17.45 -1.39
CA ASN A 84 -0.49 18.39 -1.52
C ASN A 84 -1.81 17.62 -1.36
N GLY A 85 -2.32 17.58 -0.12
CA GLY A 85 -3.38 16.64 0.27
C GLY A 85 -2.89 15.20 0.14
N GLU A 86 -3.61 14.37 -0.63
CA GLU A 86 -3.22 12.98 -0.89
C GLU A 86 -2.23 12.84 -2.07
N ASN A 87 -1.94 13.93 -2.79
CA ASN A 87 -1.08 13.89 -3.97
C ASN A 87 0.39 14.00 -3.57
N LEU A 88 1.16 12.97 -3.91
CA LEU A 88 2.62 12.98 -3.80
C LEU A 88 3.23 13.78 -4.96
N ILE A 89 3.93 14.86 -4.63
CA ILE A 89 4.68 15.66 -5.60
C ILE A 89 6.15 15.28 -5.47
N LYS A 90 6.81 14.95 -6.58
CA LYS A 90 8.22 14.56 -6.63
C LYS A 90 9.05 15.59 -7.39
N TYR A 91 10.23 15.87 -6.86
CA TYR A 91 11.25 16.70 -7.49
C TYR A 91 12.49 15.84 -7.72
N PRO A 92 12.67 15.27 -8.94
CA PRO A 92 13.83 14.45 -9.27
C PRO A 92 15.14 15.24 -9.17
N VAL A 93 16.23 14.54 -8.88
CA VAL A 93 17.56 15.12 -8.98
C VAL A 93 17.85 15.59 -10.40
N THR A 94 18.43 16.78 -10.55
CA THR A 94 18.80 17.35 -11.87
C THR A 94 20.20 16.94 -12.30
N ASN A 95 21.09 16.67 -11.36
CA ASN A 95 22.42 16.12 -11.61
C ASN A 95 22.72 14.96 -10.64
N PRO A 96 22.57 13.70 -11.09
CA PRO A 96 22.71 12.52 -10.25
C PRO A 96 24.03 12.44 -9.49
N THR A 97 25.14 12.95 -10.03
CA THR A 97 26.48 12.94 -9.38
C THR A 97 26.50 13.66 -8.04
N TYR A 98 25.58 14.60 -7.85
CA TYR A 98 25.43 15.39 -6.63
C TYR A 98 24.13 15.07 -5.90
N ALA A 99 23.59 13.85 -6.04
CA ALA A 99 22.27 13.52 -5.50
C ALA A 99 22.20 13.55 -3.96
N VAL A 100 23.22 13.02 -3.28
CA VAL A 100 23.29 12.94 -1.81
C VAL A 100 24.69 13.32 -1.37
N ARG A 101 24.80 14.07 -0.27
CA ARG A 101 26.07 14.49 0.33
C ARG A 101 26.28 13.77 1.67
N MET A 102 27.44 13.15 1.86
CA MET A 102 27.71 12.25 2.98
C MET A 102 28.40 12.96 4.16
N ILE A 103 27.63 13.73 4.95
CA ILE A 103 28.16 14.65 5.98
C ILE A 103 27.93 14.12 7.41
N ALA A 104 29.02 13.86 8.14
CA ALA A 104 29.02 13.24 9.48
C ALA A 104 28.16 13.92 10.57
N ASN A 105 27.94 15.23 10.46
CA ASN A 105 27.26 16.02 11.50
C ASN A 105 25.87 16.51 11.07
N SER A 106 25.28 15.92 10.03
CA SER A 106 23.92 16.23 9.59
C SER A 106 23.06 14.98 9.53
N GLY A 107 21.76 15.18 9.42
CA GLY A 107 20.85 14.14 8.94
C GLY A 107 21.02 13.91 7.43
N PRO A 108 20.00 13.30 6.80
CA PRO A 108 19.96 13.14 5.34
C PRO A 108 20.18 14.48 4.63
N TYR A 109 21.20 14.53 3.78
CA TYR A 109 21.60 15.71 3.02
C TYR A 109 21.44 15.40 1.53
N PHE A 110 20.37 15.92 0.93
CA PHE A 110 20.09 15.75 -0.49
C PHE A 110 20.69 16.91 -1.28
N GLY A 111 21.68 16.55 -2.10
CA GLY A 111 22.50 17.47 -2.87
C GLY A 111 23.07 18.61 -2.05
N GLY A 112 22.70 19.83 -2.42
CA GLY A 112 23.05 21.07 -1.73
C GLY A 112 21.81 21.75 -1.15
N ASP A 113 20.65 21.11 -1.25
CA ASP A 113 19.37 21.79 -1.37
C ASP A 113 18.43 21.53 -0.20
N LEU A 114 18.46 20.34 0.41
CA LEU A 114 17.60 19.99 1.56
C LEU A 114 18.35 19.13 2.58
N VAL A 115 18.29 19.52 3.86
CA VAL A 115 18.86 18.76 4.99
C VAL A 115 17.84 18.65 6.13
N LEU A 116 17.36 17.46 6.44
CA LEU A 116 16.28 17.26 7.44
C LEU A 116 16.73 17.32 8.90
N VAL A 117 18.03 17.28 9.21
CA VAL A 117 18.54 17.54 10.56
C VAL A 117 19.83 18.33 10.42
N ASN A 118 19.77 19.63 10.69
CA ASN A 118 20.91 20.52 10.52
C ASN A 118 21.38 21.09 11.87
N GLY A 119 22.69 21.22 12.07
CA GLY A 119 23.27 21.88 13.25
C GLY A 119 22.93 21.22 14.60
N SER A 120 22.52 19.95 14.61
CA SER A 120 21.98 19.26 15.79
C SER A 120 20.77 19.97 16.41
N GLN A 121 19.90 20.50 15.56
CA GLN A 121 18.67 21.19 15.94
C GLN A 121 17.48 20.60 15.18
N ALA A 122 16.28 20.83 15.72
CA ALA A 122 15.02 20.47 15.06
C ALA A 122 14.67 21.48 13.94
N VAL A 123 15.61 21.67 13.01
CA VAL A 123 15.48 22.57 11.87
C VAL A 123 15.98 21.89 10.62
N THR A 124 15.26 22.12 9.52
CA THR A 124 15.71 21.74 8.18
C THR A 124 16.49 22.91 7.56
N TYR A 125 17.53 22.60 6.79
CA TYR A 125 18.11 23.56 5.86
C TYR A 125 17.47 23.37 4.49
N SER A 126 17.19 24.48 3.80
CA SER A 126 16.56 24.48 2.47
C SER A 126 17.16 25.60 1.61
N ASN A 127 17.68 25.24 0.44
CA ASN A 127 18.20 26.16 -0.57
C ASN A 127 18.02 25.55 -1.97
N PRO A 128 16.79 25.51 -2.49
CA PRO A 128 16.49 24.90 -3.79
C PRO A 128 17.20 25.60 -4.95
N GLY A 129 17.50 24.85 -6.00
CA GLY A 129 17.99 25.38 -7.27
C GLY A 129 19.40 24.94 -7.67
N ASN A 130 20.10 24.15 -6.84
CA ASN A 130 21.40 23.59 -7.20
C ASN A 130 21.22 22.26 -7.93
N TYR A 131 20.74 21.24 -7.22
CA TYR A 131 20.57 19.88 -7.76
C TYR A 131 19.14 19.36 -7.63
N TYR A 132 18.30 20.09 -6.92
CA TYR A 132 16.87 19.85 -6.84
C TYR A 132 16.10 21.16 -7.00
N ASN A 133 15.15 21.18 -7.93
CA ASN A 133 14.32 22.35 -8.20
C ASN A 133 12.94 22.15 -7.58
N PHE A 134 12.65 22.88 -6.51
CA PHE A 134 11.35 22.86 -5.84
C PHE A 134 10.96 24.24 -5.29
N PRO A 135 9.67 24.60 -5.28
CA PRO A 135 9.22 25.82 -4.61
C PRO A 135 9.23 25.62 -3.09
N ALA A 136 9.96 26.44 -2.34
CA ALA A 136 10.08 26.31 -0.87
C ALA A 136 8.73 26.41 -0.13
N ALA A 137 7.82 27.26 -0.62
CA ALA A 137 6.47 27.38 -0.09
C ALA A 137 5.63 26.10 -0.26
N GLU A 138 5.83 25.37 -1.35
CA GLU A 138 5.13 24.11 -1.64
C GLU A 138 5.78 22.92 -0.93
N MET A 139 7.11 22.92 -0.84
CA MET A 139 7.86 21.87 -0.15
C MET A 139 7.58 21.86 1.35
N HIS A 140 7.66 23.01 2.02
CA HIS A 140 7.64 23.07 3.48
C HIS A 140 6.97 24.34 4.03
N GLY A 141 6.14 25.03 3.24
CA GLY A 141 5.40 26.22 3.71
C GLY A 141 6.27 27.40 4.12
N ASN A 142 7.54 27.44 3.69
CA ASN A 142 8.58 28.34 4.22
C ASN A 142 8.85 28.19 5.73
N ASP A 143 8.36 27.12 6.37
CA ASP A 143 8.61 26.81 7.77
C ASP A 143 9.67 25.72 7.87
N LEU A 144 10.85 26.13 8.36
CA LEU A 144 12.02 25.27 8.49
C LEU A 144 12.08 24.55 9.84
N ASN A 145 11.18 24.84 10.79
CA ASN A 145 11.18 24.21 12.10
C ASN A 145 10.53 22.83 12.01
N LEU A 146 11.27 21.80 12.39
CA LEU A 146 10.76 20.45 12.37
C LEU A 146 10.14 20.10 13.72
N THR A 147 8.99 19.43 13.67
CA THR A 147 8.38 18.76 14.81
C THR A 147 8.84 17.31 14.90
N GLU A 148 9.20 16.70 13.77
CA GLU A 148 9.69 15.32 13.71
C GLU A 148 10.56 15.09 12.46
N CYS A 149 11.49 14.14 12.55
CA CYS A 149 12.18 13.58 11.40
C CYS A 149 12.29 12.06 11.54
N GLU A 150 11.81 11.33 10.54
CA GLU A 150 11.78 9.87 10.50
C GLU A 150 12.48 9.35 9.25
N ILE A 151 13.34 8.34 9.42
CA ILE A 151 14.03 7.68 8.31
C ILE A 151 13.61 6.23 8.31
N TYR A 152 13.15 5.76 7.16
CA TYR A 152 12.68 4.41 6.91
C TYR A 152 13.58 3.71 5.91
N GLN A 153 13.97 2.47 6.21
CA GLN A 153 14.50 1.57 5.21
C GLN A 153 13.35 1.02 4.38
N VAL A 154 13.54 1.00 3.06
CA VAL A 154 12.59 0.49 2.11
C VAL A 154 12.92 -0.98 1.83
N GLU A 155 12.14 -1.89 2.40
CA GLU A 155 12.21 -3.31 2.12
C GLU A 155 11.27 -3.63 0.95
N GLY A 156 11.85 -3.87 -0.23
CA GLY A 156 11.09 -4.33 -1.39
C GLY A 156 10.49 -5.70 -1.12
N ASN A 157 9.16 -5.82 -1.19
CA ASN A 157 8.52 -7.13 -1.20
C ASN A 157 8.55 -7.65 -2.65
N THR A 158 9.62 -8.34 -3.01
CA THR A 158 9.78 -8.95 -4.36
C THR A 158 8.81 -10.11 -4.61
N GLU A 159 8.03 -10.52 -3.61
CA GLU A 159 7.09 -11.65 -3.69
C GLU A 159 6.01 -11.49 -4.77
N LEU A 160 5.71 -10.26 -5.22
CA LEU A 160 4.71 -10.00 -6.26
C LEU A 160 5.29 -9.63 -7.63
N GLU A 161 6.59 -9.33 -7.74
CA GLU A 161 7.22 -9.04 -9.04
C GLU A 161 7.39 -10.29 -9.89
N ARG A 162 7.52 -11.45 -9.24
CA ARG A 162 7.49 -12.75 -9.91
C ARG A 162 6.12 -13.36 -9.71
N PRO A 163 5.48 -13.87 -10.77
CA PRO A 163 4.21 -14.56 -10.60
C PRO A 163 4.39 -15.72 -9.62
N TRP A 164 3.52 -15.80 -8.61
CA TRP A 164 3.53 -16.85 -7.57
C TRP A 164 3.52 -18.28 -8.14
N ARG A 165 3.18 -18.42 -9.43
CA ARG A 165 3.41 -19.60 -10.26
C ARG A 165 3.65 -19.18 -11.71
N THR A 166 4.64 -19.76 -12.37
CA THR A 166 4.79 -19.64 -13.83
C THR A 166 3.77 -20.55 -14.50
N VAL A 167 2.79 -19.98 -15.18
CA VAL A 167 1.78 -20.74 -15.94
C VAL A 167 1.91 -20.39 -17.41
N THR A 168 2.27 -21.38 -18.23
CA THR A 168 2.19 -21.26 -19.69
C THR A 168 0.73 -21.45 -20.10
N TRP A 169 0.07 -20.36 -20.50
CA TRP A 169 -1.36 -20.35 -20.85
C TRP A 169 -1.61 -20.89 -22.26
N GLU A 170 -1.45 -22.20 -22.45
CA GLU A 170 -1.83 -22.89 -23.69
C GLU A 170 -3.30 -23.35 -23.64
N SER A 171 -3.94 -23.49 -24.81
CA SER A 171 -5.33 -23.97 -24.93
C SER A 171 -5.55 -25.32 -24.23
N LYS A 172 -4.58 -26.24 -24.38
CA LYS A 172 -4.58 -27.53 -23.70
C LYS A 172 -4.54 -27.35 -22.18
N LYS A 173 -3.61 -26.53 -21.67
CA LYS A 173 -3.46 -26.31 -20.23
C LYS A 173 -4.68 -25.65 -19.59
N ARG A 174 -5.29 -24.69 -20.30
CA ARG A 174 -6.56 -24.08 -19.91
C ARG A 174 -7.66 -25.13 -19.76
N THR A 175 -7.76 -26.06 -20.71
CA THR A 175 -8.78 -27.12 -20.71
C THR A 175 -8.55 -28.08 -19.54
N GLU A 176 -7.30 -28.49 -19.29
CA GLU A 176 -6.92 -29.31 -18.13
C GLU A 176 -7.33 -28.67 -16.80
N LEU A 177 -7.08 -27.37 -16.61
CA LEU A 177 -7.44 -26.65 -15.39
C LEU A 177 -8.96 -26.55 -15.20
N ILE A 178 -9.70 -26.29 -16.29
CA ILE A 178 -11.17 -26.24 -16.26
C ILE A 178 -11.74 -27.60 -15.85
N GLU A 179 -11.24 -28.69 -16.44
CA GLU A 179 -11.68 -30.05 -16.09
C GLU A 179 -11.27 -30.46 -14.67
N SER A 180 -10.09 -30.05 -14.21
CA SER A 180 -9.65 -30.25 -12.82
C SER A 180 -10.59 -29.57 -11.82
N ILE A 181 -11.06 -28.35 -12.11
CA ILE A 181 -12.02 -27.65 -11.24
C ILE A 181 -13.39 -28.33 -11.29
N LYS A 182 -13.87 -28.77 -12.46
CA LYS A 182 -15.16 -29.47 -12.60
C LYS A 182 -15.19 -30.82 -11.86
N SER A 183 -14.05 -31.51 -11.83
CA SER A 183 -13.92 -32.85 -11.22
C SER A 183 -13.42 -32.81 -9.77
N TYR A 184 -13.13 -31.63 -9.22
CA TYR A 184 -12.63 -31.46 -7.87
C TYR A 184 -13.58 -32.10 -6.84
N LYS A 185 -12.98 -32.80 -5.87
CA LYS A 185 -13.67 -33.37 -4.72
C LYS A 185 -12.89 -33.03 -3.45
N PRO A 186 -13.54 -32.56 -2.37
CA PRO A 186 -12.89 -32.36 -1.09
C PRO A 186 -12.24 -33.66 -0.58
N THR A 187 -11.06 -33.53 0.04
CA THR A 187 -10.37 -34.67 0.65
C THR A 187 -11.14 -35.25 1.85
N VAL A 188 -11.92 -34.41 2.52
CA VAL A 188 -12.75 -34.79 3.67
C VAL A 188 -14.18 -35.05 3.22
N SER A 189 -14.67 -36.27 3.41
CA SER A 189 -15.98 -36.72 2.94
C SER A 189 -17.18 -36.01 3.57
N SER A 190 -17.02 -35.40 4.76
CA SER A 190 -18.05 -34.60 5.42
C SER A 190 -18.22 -33.21 4.78
N VAL A 191 -17.25 -32.74 4.00
CA VAL A 191 -17.34 -31.46 3.29
C VAL A 191 -18.05 -31.69 1.97
N THR A 192 -19.25 -31.12 1.83
CA THR A 192 -20.06 -31.24 0.60
C THR A 192 -19.51 -30.38 -0.54
N GLN A 193 -19.17 -29.11 -0.25
CA GLN A 193 -18.60 -28.16 -1.21
C GLN A 193 -17.70 -27.14 -0.50
N PRO A 194 -16.49 -26.82 -1.02
CA PRO A 194 -15.70 -25.70 -0.52
C PRO A 194 -16.35 -24.37 -0.90
N ARG A 195 -16.22 -23.40 -0.01
CA ARG A 195 -16.57 -21.99 -0.26
C ARG A 195 -15.29 -21.18 -0.43
N VAL A 196 -15.17 -20.46 -1.53
CA VAL A 196 -14.08 -19.50 -1.78
C VAL A 196 -14.61 -18.12 -1.49
N LEU A 197 -14.12 -17.52 -0.40
CA LEU A 197 -14.54 -16.20 0.06
C LEU A 197 -13.66 -15.11 -0.56
N LEU A 198 -14.28 -14.17 -1.27
CA LEU A 198 -13.60 -13.02 -1.88
C LEU A 198 -13.63 -11.84 -0.91
N ILE A 199 -12.47 -11.38 -0.44
CA ILE A 199 -12.31 -10.27 0.51
C ILE A 199 -11.35 -9.24 -0.08
N GLY A 200 -11.61 -7.95 0.18
CA GLY A 200 -10.78 -6.84 -0.28
C GLY A 200 -11.52 -5.51 -0.21
N PRO A 201 -10.82 -4.38 -0.39
CA PRO A 201 -11.41 -3.05 -0.30
C PRO A 201 -12.50 -2.81 -1.36
N VAL A 202 -13.26 -1.73 -1.20
CA VAL A 202 -14.16 -1.23 -2.26
C VAL A 202 -13.36 -0.97 -3.53
N GLY A 203 -13.93 -1.30 -4.69
CA GLY A 203 -13.26 -1.14 -5.99
C GLY A 203 -12.21 -2.21 -6.33
N ALA A 204 -11.88 -3.14 -5.42
CA ALA A 204 -10.89 -4.21 -5.70
C ALA A 204 -11.30 -5.24 -6.77
N GLY A 205 -12.52 -5.13 -7.32
CA GLY A 205 -12.99 -6.00 -8.40
C GLY A 205 -13.47 -7.40 -7.97
N LYS A 206 -13.86 -7.60 -6.70
CA LYS A 206 -14.37 -8.89 -6.19
C LYS A 206 -15.54 -9.44 -7.01
N SER A 207 -16.59 -8.63 -7.18
CA SER A 207 -17.77 -8.96 -7.98
C SER A 207 -17.44 -9.14 -9.46
N SER A 208 -16.52 -8.32 -9.99
CA SER A 208 -16.03 -8.46 -11.37
C SER A 208 -15.30 -9.78 -11.57
N PHE A 209 -14.45 -10.19 -10.62
CA PHE A 209 -13.76 -11.48 -10.64
C PHE A 209 -14.74 -12.64 -10.67
N PHE A 210 -15.78 -12.60 -9.82
CA PHE A 210 -16.85 -13.59 -9.88
C PHE A 210 -17.52 -13.63 -11.26
N ASN A 211 -17.91 -12.49 -11.82
CA ASN A 211 -18.54 -12.43 -13.15
C ASN A 211 -17.63 -13.00 -14.24
N SER A 212 -16.32 -12.75 -14.17
CA SER A 212 -15.33 -13.34 -15.09
C SER A 212 -15.28 -14.86 -14.96
N VAL A 213 -15.18 -15.41 -13.74
CA VAL A 213 -15.17 -16.86 -13.51
C VAL A 213 -16.47 -17.48 -14.01
N ASN A 214 -17.61 -16.92 -13.64
CA ASN A 214 -18.92 -17.41 -14.05
C ASN A 214 -19.08 -17.42 -15.58
N SER A 215 -18.59 -16.37 -16.25
CA SER A 215 -18.64 -16.27 -17.72
C SER A 215 -17.78 -17.33 -18.41
N VAL A 216 -16.58 -17.60 -17.88
CA VAL A 216 -15.68 -18.63 -18.40
C VAL A 216 -16.33 -20.02 -18.31
N PHE A 217 -16.93 -20.36 -17.17
CA PHE A 217 -17.54 -21.67 -16.98
C PHE A 217 -18.89 -21.83 -17.69
N ARG A 218 -19.66 -20.75 -17.87
CA ARG A 218 -20.90 -20.75 -18.66
C ARG A 218 -20.66 -20.76 -20.18
N GLY A 219 -19.49 -20.29 -20.62
CA GLY A 219 -19.14 -20.17 -22.03
C GLY A 219 -19.70 -18.92 -22.72
N HIS A 220 -20.25 -17.97 -21.96
CA HIS A 220 -20.72 -16.67 -22.47
C HIS A 220 -20.62 -15.62 -21.37
N VAL A 221 -20.61 -14.33 -21.75
CA VAL A 221 -20.57 -13.22 -20.80
C VAL A 221 -21.80 -13.24 -19.88
N THR A 222 -21.58 -13.03 -18.59
CA THR A 222 -22.63 -12.93 -17.55
C THR A 222 -22.32 -11.82 -16.56
N SER A 223 -23.37 -11.17 -16.06
CA SER A 223 -23.30 -10.15 -15.01
C SER A 223 -24.33 -10.49 -13.93
N GLN A 224 -23.92 -11.35 -12.99
CA GLN A 224 -24.78 -11.84 -11.90
C GLN A 224 -24.47 -11.18 -10.56
N ALA A 225 -23.23 -10.73 -10.36
CA ALA A 225 -22.87 -9.83 -9.28
C ALA A 225 -22.87 -8.39 -9.81
N ILE A 226 -23.33 -7.45 -8.98
CA ILE A 226 -23.32 -6.02 -9.31
C ILE A 226 -21.86 -5.56 -9.30
N SER A 227 -21.37 -5.11 -10.46
CA SER A 227 -20.01 -4.61 -10.62
C SER A 227 -20.04 -3.23 -11.27
N GLY A 228 -19.33 -2.27 -10.70
CA GLY A 228 -19.23 -0.89 -11.18
C GLY A 228 -18.23 -0.07 -10.35
N SER A 229 -17.95 1.17 -10.76
CA SER A 229 -17.11 2.11 -10.03
C SER A 229 -17.98 3.10 -9.26
N SER A 230 -17.93 3.06 -7.93
CA SER A 230 -18.60 3.99 -7.02
C SER A 230 -17.66 4.31 -5.85
N SER A 231 -17.89 5.44 -5.18
CA SER A 231 -17.17 5.83 -3.97
C SER A 231 -17.50 4.94 -2.76
N THR A 232 -18.65 4.26 -2.78
CA THR A 232 -19.11 3.32 -1.74
C THR A 232 -19.28 1.91 -2.31
N SER A 233 -19.31 0.90 -1.45
CA SER A 233 -19.51 -0.47 -1.91
C SER A 233 -20.85 -0.66 -2.64
N LEU A 234 -20.80 -1.14 -3.88
CA LEU A 234 -21.99 -1.49 -4.66
C LEU A 234 -22.61 -2.82 -4.21
N THR A 235 -21.80 -3.71 -3.63
CA THR A 235 -22.26 -4.98 -3.08
C THR A 235 -22.60 -4.78 -1.60
N THR A 236 -23.86 -4.53 -1.30
CA THR A 236 -24.36 -4.30 0.08
C THR A 236 -24.75 -5.58 0.81
N GLN A 237 -24.62 -6.74 0.16
CA GLN A 237 -25.06 -8.04 0.68
C GLN A 237 -23.97 -9.09 0.50
N PHE A 238 -23.85 -9.99 1.46
CA PHE A 238 -23.13 -11.24 1.28
C PHE A 238 -23.86 -12.12 0.25
N ARG A 239 -23.14 -12.59 -0.77
CA ARG A 239 -23.74 -13.42 -1.84
C ARG A 239 -22.96 -14.69 -2.05
N SER A 240 -23.65 -15.83 -1.99
CA SER A 240 -23.09 -17.15 -2.28
C SER A 240 -23.55 -17.60 -3.67
N TYR A 241 -22.61 -17.66 -4.61
CA TYR A 241 -22.90 -18.02 -6.00
C TYR A 241 -22.44 -19.43 -6.34
N SER A 242 -23.40 -20.23 -6.79
CA SER A 242 -23.13 -21.53 -7.43
C SER A 242 -22.91 -21.32 -8.93
N VAL A 243 -21.66 -21.50 -9.38
CA VAL A 243 -21.27 -21.40 -10.79
C VAL A 243 -21.67 -22.68 -11.52
N LYS A 244 -22.22 -22.58 -12.73
CA LYS A 244 -22.60 -23.74 -13.55
C LYS A 244 -21.64 -23.92 -14.74
N ALA A 245 -21.35 -25.16 -15.09
CA ALA A 245 -20.57 -25.50 -16.27
C ALA A 245 -21.48 -25.57 -17.51
N GLY A 246 -21.59 -24.48 -18.27
CA GLY A 246 -22.52 -24.33 -19.41
C GLY A 246 -23.91 -23.81 -19.04
N ARG A 247 -24.78 -23.56 -20.04
CA ARG A 247 -26.13 -22.98 -19.84
C ARG A 247 -27.05 -23.81 -18.95
N GLU A 248 -27.00 -25.14 -19.09
CA GLU A 248 -27.81 -26.10 -18.32
C GLU A 248 -26.99 -27.16 -17.59
N GLY A 249 -25.67 -26.99 -17.53
CA GLY A 249 -24.83 -28.00 -16.92
C GLY A 249 -24.86 -28.02 -15.39
N LYS A 250 -24.20 -29.04 -14.84
CA LYS A 250 -24.12 -29.26 -13.40
C LYS A 250 -23.41 -28.08 -12.70
N PRO A 251 -23.82 -27.74 -11.46
CA PRO A 251 -23.05 -26.85 -10.62
C PRO A 251 -21.61 -27.32 -10.47
N LEU A 252 -20.66 -26.38 -10.44
CA LEU A 252 -19.29 -26.67 -10.05
C LEU A 252 -19.24 -27.17 -8.60
N PRO A 253 -18.25 -27.99 -8.26
CA PRO A 253 -18.08 -28.50 -6.90
C PRO A 253 -17.52 -27.45 -5.93
N ILE A 254 -17.60 -26.14 -6.26
CA ILE A 254 -17.15 -25.01 -5.46
C ILE A 254 -18.21 -23.90 -5.46
N ILE A 255 -18.30 -23.16 -4.36
CA ILE A 255 -19.16 -21.97 -4.23
C ILE A 255 -18.25 -20.75 -4.13
N LEU A 256 -18.54 -19.71 -4.92
CA LEU A 256 -17.86 -18.42 -4.80
C LEU A 256 -18.71 -17.50 -3.92
N CYS A 257 -18.11 -16.96 -2.86
CA CYS A 257 -18.78 -16.05 -1.94
C CYS A 257 -18.24 -14.64 -2.15
N ASP A 258 -19.10 -13.75 -2.63
CA ASP A 258 -18.78 -12.34 -2.83
C ASP A 258 -19.23 -11.52 -1.61
N THR A 259 -18.41 -10.55 -1.23
CA THR A 259 -18.62 -9.74 -0.02
C THR A 259 -18.62 -8.25 -0.33
N MET A 260 -19.22 -7.48 0.58
CA MET A 260 -19.05 -6.04 0.62
C MET A 260 -17.57 -5.66 0.75
N GLY A 261 -17.20 -4.51 0.21
CA GLY A 261 -15.85 -3.97 0.38
C GLY A 261 -15.51 -3.71 1.84
N LEU A 262 -14.23 -3.88 2.16
CA LEU A 262 -13.66 -3.32 3.39
C LEU A 262 -13.56 -1.80 3.22
N GLU A 263 -14.02 -1.06 4.23
CA GLU A 263 -13.97 0.40 4.31
C GLU A 263 -13.34 0.79 5.65
N GLU A 264 -12.63 1.93 5.71
CA GLU A 264 -11.91 2.38 6.92
C GLU A 264 -12.87 2.89 8.01
N THR A 265 -14.06 3.35 7.63
CA THR A 265 -15.09 3.86 8.54
C THR A 265 -15.90 2.72 9.15
N LYS A 266 -15.94 2.66 10.49
CA LYS A 266 -16.79 1.69 11.23
C LYS A 266 -18.25 1.84 10.78
N GLY A 267 -18.86 0.73 10.37
CA GLY A 267 -20.25 0.69 9.91
C GLY A 267 -20.50 1.02 8.44
N ALA A 268 -19.45 1.33 7.65
CA ALA A 268 -19.59 1.59 6.21
C ALA A 268 -19.23 0.38 5.33
N GLY A 269 -18.40 -0.53 5.83
CA GLY A 269 -17.89 -1.71 5.13
C GLY A 269 -18.16 -3.02 5.87
N LEU A 270 -17.59 -4.12 5.36
CA LEU A 270 -17.65 -5.43 6.03
C LEU A 270 -16.90 -5.38 7.37
N ASP A 271 -17.59 -5.61 8.49
CA ASP A 271 -17.01 -5.65 9.83
C ASP A 271 -16.27 -6.98 10.12
N ILE A 272 -15.32 -6.96 11.04
CA ILE A 272 -14.62 -8.14 11.58
C ILE A 272 -15.61 -9.13 12.21
N ASP A 273 -16.66 -8.65 12.88
CA ASP A 273 -17.67 -9.52 13.49
C ASP A 273 -18.50 -10.26 12.44
N ASP A 274 -18.81 -9.60 11.32
CA ASP A 274 -19.44 -10.23 10.16
C ASP A 274 -18.50 -11.25 9.53
N LEU A 275 -17.21 -10.93 9.35
CA LEU A 275 -16.19 -11.88 8.86
C LEU A 275 -16.12 -13.15 9.70
N SER A 276 -16.11 -13.02 11.03
CA SER A 276 -16.15 -14.16 11.95
C SER A 276 -17.40 -15.03 11.73
N SER A 277 -18.54 -14.40 11.49
CA SER A 277 -19.81 -15.07 11.21
C SER A 277 -19.84 -15.74 9.81
N ILE A 278 -19.18 -15.14 8.81
CA ILE A 278 -19.01 -15.73 7.46
C ILE A 278 -18.14 -16.99 7.57
N LEU A 279 -17.00 -16.89 8.25
CA LEU A 279 -16.04 -17.99 8.38
C LEU A 279 -16.63 -19.19 9.15
N LYS A 280 -17.49 -18.93 10.13
CA LYS A 280 -18.26 -19.96 10.85
C LYS A 280 -19.43 -20.54 10.02
N GLY A 281 -19.71 -19.96 8.85
CA GLY A 281 -20.80 -20.39 7.97
C GLY A 281 -22.20 -20.03 8.46
N HIS A 282 -22.30 -19.09 9.41
CA HIS A 282 -23.58 -18.73 10.05
C HIS A 282 -24.37 -17.68 9.26
N LEU A 283 -23.81 -17.13 8.17
CA LEU A 283 -24.47 -16.11 7.37
C LEU A 283 -25.21 -16.71 6.14
N PRO A 284 -26.54 -16.47 6.03
CA PRO A 284 -27.32 -16.93 4.89
C PRO A 284 -27.00 -16.11 3.62
N ASP A 285 -27.30 -16.68 2.45
CA ASP A 285 -27.23 -15.92 1.19
C ASP A 285 -28.14 -14.68 1.27
N ARG A 286 -27.65 -13.56 0.72
CA ARG A 286 -28.31 -12.24 0.74
C ARG A 286 -28.38 -11.59 2.12
N TYR A 287 -27.59 -12.04 3.09
CA TYR A 287 -27.46 -11.33 4.35
C TYR A 287 -26.99 -9.89 4.09
N GLN A 288 -27.78 -8.95 4.60
CA GLN A 288 -27.48 -7.53 4.51
C GLN A 288 -26.53 -7.18 5.65
N VAL A 289 -25.30 -6.84 5.29
CA VAL A 289 -24.30 -6.39 6.25
C VAL A 289 -24.77 -5.01 6.74
N LEU A 290 -25.07 -4.89 8.03
CA LEU A 290 -25.73 -3.70 8.58
C LEU A 290 -24.84 -2.47 8.40
N GLN A 291 -25.30 -1.51 7.59
CA GLN A 291 -24.76 -0.16 7.63
C GLN A 291 -25.24 0.50 8.93
N TYR A 292 -24.32 0.81 9.84
CA TYR A 292 -24.63 1.74 10.92
C TYR A 292 -24.68 3.13 10.30
N ILE A 293 -25.89 3.57 9.95
CA ILE A 293 -26.15 4.98 9.64
C ILE A 293 -25.95 5.74 10.95
N THR A 294 -24.77 6.33 11.14
CA THR A 294 -24.63 7.42 12.11
C THR A 294 -25.48 8.57 11.60
N GLY A 295 -26.65 8.76 12.23
CA GLY A 295 -27.59 9.83 11.92
C GLY A 295 -26.94 11.21 12.07
N HIS A 296 -27.45 12.12 11.24
CA HIS A 296 -27.13 13.55 11.15
C HIS A 296 -26.98 14.28 12.48
#